data_AF-A0A7W7PWL2-F1
#
_entry.id   AF-A0A7W7PWL2-F1
#
_cell.length_a   1.000
_cell.length_b   1.000
_cell.length_c   1.000
_cell.angle_alpha   90.00
_cell.angle_beta   90.00
_cell.angle_gamma   90.00
#
_symmetry.space_group_name_H-M   'P 1'
#
loop_
_entity.id
_entity.type
_entity.pdbx_description
1 polymer ?
#
loop_
_entity_poly.entity_id
_entity_poly.type
_entity_poly.pdbx_seq_one_letter_code
_entity_poly.pdbx_strand_id
1 'polypeptide(L)'
;MCGKPLDEVLNTARLSQATGVTETDVRTLLDGGEPPTEDPDAMVRRRVRFLYETHTGDDGQPKDVRDIAAAIGQTTVWVRRLVAGDAKPNLVVGHALCKYYGVAPGFLTDSPADALNRELQPVVFDLEVQADPEKTLADLGVRSISGRSPMMEKQNWVALAQMVASMAEELRSVNTKLDRLQNSEGGR
;
A
#
# COMPACT_ATOMS: atom_id res chain seq x y z
N MET A 1 13.43 -26.45 7.06
CA MET A 1 13.97 -25.24 6.40
C MET A 1 13.40 -25.21 4.99
N CYS A 2 12.43 -24.34 4.72
CA CYS A 2 12.04 -24.05 3.34
C CYS A 2 12.53 -22.63 3.06
N GLY A 3 13.81 -22.50 2.74
CA GLY A 3 14.42 -21.22 2.41
C GLY A 3 14.17 -20.93 0.95
N LYS A 4 13.01 -20.35 0.63
CA LYS A 4 12.85 -19.70 -0.68
C LYS A 4 13.84 -18.53 -0.73
N PRO A 5 14.55 -18.34 -1.85
CA PRO A 5 15.44 -17.20 -1.97
C PRO A 5 14.60 -15.91 -1.94
N LEU A 6 15.18 -14.84 -1.40
CA LEU A 6 14.47 -13.60 -1.06
C LEU A 6 13.78 -12.98 -2.28
N ASP A 7 14.36 -13.14 -3.47
CA ASP A 7 13.85 -12.69 -4.77
C ASP A 7 12.63 -13.48 -5.26
N GLU A 8 12.47 -14.74 -4.84
CA GLU A 8 11.26 -15.54 -5.10
C GLU A 8 10.07 -15.06 -4.25
N VAL A 9 10.34 -14.41 -3.11
CA VAL A 9 9.33 -13.91 -2.17
C VAL A 9 9.10 -12.41 -2.35
N LEU A 10 10.15 -11.64 -2.63
CA LEU A 10 10.14 -10.18 -2.74
C LEU A 10 10.54 -9.74 -4.14
N ASN A 11 9.53 -9.36 -4.93
CA ASN A 11 9.74 -8.77 -6.24
C ASN A 11 9.99 -7.25 -6.12
N THR A 12 11.23 -6.81 -6.35
CA THR A 12 11.62 -5.40 -6.20
C THR A 12 10.90 -4.46 -7.16
N ALA A 13 10.59 -4.91 -8.38
CA ALA A 13 9.85 -4.11 -9.36
C ALA A 13 8.40 -3.89 -8.91
N ARG A 14 7.75 -4.94 -8.39
CA ARG A 14 6.40 -4.84 -7.80
C ARG A 14 6.38 -3.90 -6.59
N LEU A 15 7.38 -4.01 -5.69
CA LEU A 15 7.51 -3.14 -4.53
C LEU A 15 7.77 -1.68 -4.95
N SER A 16 8.61 -1.45 -5.95
CA SER A 16 8.83 -0.12 -6.52
C SER A 16 7.53 0.49 -7.05
N GLN A 17 6.73 -0.31 -7.79
CA GLN A 17 5.43 0.12 -8.30
C GLN A 17 4.44 0.46 -7.20
N ALA A 18 4.35 -0.37 -6.16
CA ALA A 18 3.41 -0.18 -5.05
C ALA A 18 3.78 0.98 -4.11
N THR A 19 5.07 1.34 -4.04
CA THR A 19 5.58 2.34 -3.08
C THR A 19 5.96 3.68 -3.71
N GLY A 20 6.25 3.72 -5.02
CA GLY A 20 6.85 4.89 -5.68
C GLY A 20 8.30 5.15 -5.24
N VAL A 21 8.95 4.16 -4.62
CA VAL A 21 10.37 4.14 -4.27
C VAL A 21 11.14 3.51 -5.43
N THR A 22 12.33 4.00 -5.76
CA THR A 22 13.11 3.43 -6.88
C THR A 22 13.52 2.00 -6.57
N GLU A 23 13.69 1.14 -7.58
CA GLU A 23 14.14 -0.24 -7.32
C GLU A 23 15.50 -0.30 -6.60
N THR A 24 16.38 0.66 -6.85
CA THR A 24 17.68 0.78 -6.16
C THR A 24 17.52 1.08 -4.68
N ASP A 25 16.63 2.01 -4.33
CA ASP A 25 16.34 2.34 -2.93
C ASP A 25 15.60 1.20 -2.23
N VAL A 26 14.69 0.50 -2.93
CA VAL A 26 14.04 -0.71 -2.41
C VAL A 26 15.09 -1.78 -2.06
N ARG A 27 16.04 -2.06 -2.96
CA ARG A 27 17.12 -3.02 -2.67
C ARG A 27 17.95 -2.59 -1.47
N THR A 28 18.35 -1.31 -1.43
CA THR A 28 19.10 -0.73 -0.31
C THR A 28 18.38 -0.95 1.02
N LEU A 29 17.07 -0.66 1.08
CA LEU A 29 16.27 -0.85 2.28
C LEU A 29 16.11 -2.33 2.67
N LEU A 30 15.92 -3.23 1.69
CA LEU A 30 15.82 -4.66 1.95
C LEU A 30 17.14 -5.26 2.47
N ASP A 31 18.27 -4.70 2.06
CA ASP A 31 19.59 -5.05 2.58
C ASP A 31 19.88 -4.44 3.97
N GLY A 32 18.93 -3.70 4.55
CA GLY A 32 19.05 -3.02 5.85
C GLY A 32 19.83 -1.71 5.79
N GLY A 33 20.11 -1.20 4.60
CA GLY A 33 20.74 0.10 4.38
C GLY A 33 19.74 1.27 4.41
N GLU A 34 20.27 2.48 4.31
CA GLU A 34 19.50 3.72 4.24
C GLU A 34 19.67 4.37 2.86
N PRO A 35 18.58 4.64 2.11
CA PRO A 35 18.68 5.33 0.83
C PRO A 35 19.07 6.81 1.03
N PRO A 36 19.60 7.47 -0.02
CA PRO A 36 19.98 8.88 0.07
C PRO A 36 18.82 9.76 0.55
N THR A 37 19.11 10.72 1.44
CA THR A 37 18.11 11.70 1.86
C THR A 37 17.68 12.55 0.68
N GLU A 38 16.38 12.56 0.41
CA GLU A 38 15.76 13.39 -0.62
C GLU A 38 14.95 14.51 0.04
N ASP A 39 14.92 15.67 -0.61
CA ASP A 39 14.00 16.75 -0.24
C ASP A 39 12.54 16.26 -0.34
N PRO A 40 11.71 16.44 0.71
CA PRO A 40 10.33 15.95 0.72
C PRO A 40 9.49 16.47 -0.45
N ASP A 41 9.71 17.71 -0.90
CA ASP A 41 8.96 18.29 -2.01
C ASP A 41 9.39 17.70 -3.36
N ALA A 42 10.68 17.42 -3.53
CA ALA A 42 11.21 16.69 -4.68
C ALA A 42 10.66 15.25 -4.73
N MET A 43 10.62 14.56 -3.58
CA MET A 43 10.05 13.22 -3.46
C MET A 43 8.58 13.19 -3.90
N VAL A 44 7.76 14.12 -3.39
CA VAL A 44 6.35 14.24 -3.77
C VAL A 44 6.19 14.45 -5.28
N ARG A 45 6.95 15.38 -5.88
CA ARG A 45 6.88 15.63 -7.33
C ARG A 45 7.29 14.40 -8.15
N ARG A 46 8.34 13.71 -7.74
CA ARG A 46 8.80 12.48 -8.38
C ARG A 46 7.72 11.40 -8.31
N ARG A 47 7.12 11.17 -7.14
CA ARG A 47 6.07 10.16 -6.96
C ARG A 47 4.79 10.48 -7.74
N VAL A 48 4.42 11.75 -7.85
CA VAL A 48 3.31 12.18 -8.72
C VAL A 48 3.60 11.86 -10.18
N ARG A 49 4.79 12.20 -10.67
CA ARG A 49 5.21 11.88 -12.04
C ARG A 49 5.21 10.37 -12.26
N PHE A 50 5.75 9.61 -11.31
CA PHE A 50 5.76 8.15 -11.33
C PHE A 50 4.35 7.57 -11.47
N LEU A 51 3.37 8.04 -10.69
CA LEU A 51 1.97 7.60 -10.82
C LEU A 51 1.44 7.84 -12.23
N TYR A 52 1.69 9.02 -12.79
CA TYR A 52 1.25 9.38 -14.13
C TYR A 52 1.88 8.50 -15.23
N GLU A 53 3.17 8.20 -15.11
CA GLU A 53 3.92 7.42 -16.10
C GLU A 53 3.65 5.91 -16.01
N THR A 54 3.35 5.39 -14.82
CA THR A 54 3.24 3.94 -14.58
C THR A 54 1.81 3.42 -14.50
N HIS A 55 0.82 4.29 -14.26
CA HIS A 55 -0.58 3.90 -14.20
C HIS A 55 -1.29 4.32 -15.47
N THR A 56 -1.29 3.42 -16.45
CA THR A 56 -2.01 3.59 -17.70
C THR A 56 -3.51 3.34 -17.52
N GLY A 57 -4.33 3.93 -18.38
CA GLY A 57 -5.73 3.57 -18.56
C GLY A 57 -5.88 2.17 -19.14
N ASP A 58 -7.14 1.74 -19.31
CA ASP A 58 -7.49 0.40 -19.80
C ASP A 58 -6.99 0.13 -21.24
N ASP A 59 -6.67 1.19 -21.98
CA ASP A 59 -6.08 1.18 -23.33
C ASP A 59 -4.54 1.10 -23.33
N GLY A 60 -3.91 1.03 -22.15
CA GLY A 60 -2.46 1.05 -22.00
C GLY A 60 -1.82 2.42 -22.24
N GLN A 61 -2.61 3.50 -22.39
CA GLN A 61 -2.10 4.86 -22.52
C GLN A 61 -2.06 5.57 -21.16
N PRO A 62 -1.18 6.57 -20.94
CA PRO A 62 -1.25 7.41 -19.77
C PRO A 62 -2.65 8.03 -19.61
N LYS A 63 -3.17 8.09 -18.39
CA LYS A 63 -4.52 8.63 -18.14
C LYS A 63 -4.65 10.07 -18.65
N ASP A 64 -5.80 10.41 -19.24
CA ASP A 64 -6.01 11.76 -19.77
C ASP A 64 -5.92 12.79 -18.64
N VAL A 65 -5.09 13.82 -18.86
CA VAL A 65 -4.96 14.99 -17.98
C VAL A 65 -6.31 15.62 -17.65
N ARG A 66 -7.26 15.58 -18.58
CA ARG A 66 -8.64 16.05 -18.37
C ARG A 66 -9.38 15.24 -17.31
N ASP A 67 -9.23 13.92 -17.33
CA ASP A 67 -9.87 13.03 -16.37
C ASP A 67 -9.24 13.20 -14.98
N ILE A 68 -7.91 13.31 -14.92
CA ILE A 68 -7.19 13.60 -13.67
C ILE A 68 -7.68 14.94 -13.11
N ALA A 69 -7.73 15.98 -13.93
CA ALA A 69 -8.17 17.32 -13.54
C ALA A 69 -9.60 17.33 -12.99
N ALA A 70 -10.53 16.65 -13.66
CA ALA A 70 -11.90 16.48 -13.19
C ALA A 70 -11.96 15.72 -11.86
N ALA A 71 -11.21 14.64 -11.71
CA ALA A 71 -11.21 13.79 -10.52
C ALA A 71 -10.68 14.50 -9.25
N ILE A 72 -9.68 15.37 -9.40
CA ILE A 72 -9.06 16.08 -8.27
C ILE A 72 -9.53 17.53 -8.13
N GLY A 73 -10.50 17.96 -8.95
CA GLY A 73 -11.08 19.30 -8.91
C GLY A 73 -10.10 20.41 -9.24
N GLN A 74 -9.21 20.19 -10.22
CA GLN A 74 -8.17 21.15 -10.63
C GLN A 74 -8.27 21.48 -12.12
N THR A 75 -7.54 22.50 -12.57
CA THR A 75 -7.50 22.85 -13.99
C THR A 75 -6.55 21.94 -14.76
N THR A 76 -6.85 21.66 -16.02
CA THR A 76 -5.99 20.86 -16.91
C THR A 76 -4.59 21.46 -17.05
N VAL A 77 -4.48 22.80 -17.10
CA VAL A 77 -3.20 23.52 -17.15
C VAL A 77 -2.37 23.26 -15.90
N TRP A 78 -2.99 23.30 -14.72
CA TRP A 78 -2.30 23.00 -13.46
C TRP A 78 -1.88 21.53 -13.39
N VAL A 79 -2.74 20.60 -13.83
CA VAL A 79 -2.40 19.17 -13.88
C VAL A 79 -1.23 18.90 -14.83
N ARG A 80 -1.13 19.59 -15.97
CA ARG A 80 0.05 19.46 -16.85
C ARG A 80 1.35 19.84 -16.14
N ARG A 81 1.33 20.94 -15.38
CA ARG A 81 2.49 21.35 -14.56
C ARG A 81 2.77 20.36 -13.43
N LEU A 82 1.73 19.79 -12.84
CA LEU A 82 1.82 18.78 -11.78
C LEU A 82 2.54 17.52 -12.30
N VAL A 83 2.10 16.95 -13.42
CA VAL A 83 2.71 15.72 -13.98
C VAL A 83 4.08 15.98 -14.59
N ALA A 84 4.36 17.20 -15.05
CA ALA A 84 5.71 17.63 -15.44
C ALA A 84 6.65 17.83 -14.22
N GLY A 85 6.12 17.85 -13.00
CA GLY A 85 6.85 18.08 -11.75
C GLY A 85 7.11 19.56 -11.43
N ASP A 86 6.60 20.48 -12.25
CA ASP A 86 6.71 21.93 -12.02
C ASP A 86 5.79 22.42 -10.89
N ALA A 87 4.74 21.67 -10.57
CA ALA A 87 3.83 21.96 -9.45
C ALA A 87 3.84 20.85 -8.39
N LYS A 88 3.50 21.22 -7.15
CA LYS A 88 3.32 20.30 -6.02
C LYS A 88 1.85 20.31 -5.60
N PRO A 89 1.23 19.15 -5.35
CA PRO A 89 -0.11 19.12 -4.77
C PRO A 89 -0.04 19.53 -3.29
N ASN A 90 -1.07 20.20 -2.80
CA ASN A 90 -1.27 20.30 -1.36
C ASN A 90 -1.80 18.96 -0.81
N LEU A 91 -1.93 18.83 0.51
CA LEU A 91 -2.35 17.58 1.15
C LEU A 91 -3.71 17.06 0.64
N VAL A 92 -4.68 17.95 0.45
CA VAL A 92 -6.03 17.59 -0.02
C VAL A 92 -6.00 17.06 -1.45
N VAL A 93 -5.29 17.76 -2.34
CA VAL A 93 -5.15 17.36 -3.74
C VAL A 93 -4.30 16.09 -3.86
N GLY A 94 -3.26 15.95 -3.05
CA GLY A 94 -2.44 14.74 -2.98
C GLY A 94 -3.27 13.52 -2.57
N HIS A 95 -4.12 13.65 -1.56
CA HIS A 95 -5.03 12.59 -1.16
C HIS A 95 -6.04 12.22 -2.26
N ALA A 96 -6.60 13.21 -2.95
CA ALA A 96 -7.50 12.99 -4.09
C ALA A 96 -6.79 12.25 -5.23
N LEU A 97 -5.51 12.58 -5.48
CA LEU A 97 -4.68 11.91 -6.47
C LEU A 97 -4.43 10.44 -6.09
N CYS A 98 -4.05 10.15 -4.85
CA CYS A 98 -3.87 8.79 -4.36
C CYS A 98 -5.15 7.96 -4.55
N LYS A 99 -6.30 8.54 -4.21
CA LYS A 99 -7.62 7.91 -4.41
C LYS A 99 -7.92 7.63 -5.88
N TYR A 100 -7.62 8.57 -6.78
CA TYR A 100 -7.84 8.42 -8.21
C TYR A 100 -7.00 7.29 -8.83
N TYR A 101 -5.76 7.11 -8.38
CA TYR A 101 -4.89 6.02 -8.81
C TYR A 101 -5.11 4.72 -8.04
N GLY A 102 -5.91 4.73 -6.97
CA GLY A 102 -6.15 3.54 -6.14
C GLY A 102 -4.94 3.13 -5.29
N VAL A 103 -4.02 4.05 -5.00
CA VAL A 103 -2.83 3.81 -4.17
C VAL A 103 -3.06 4.22 -2.72
N ALA A 104 -2.15 3.80 -1.84
CA ALA A 104 -2.22 4.11 -0.41
C ALA A 104 -2.29 5.64 -0.15
N PRO A 105 -3.02 6.10 0.88
CA PRO A 105 -3.13 7.52 1.21
C PRO A 105 -1.78 8.21 1.46
N GLY A 106 -0.83 7.48 2.06
CA GLY A 106 0.52 7.96 2.35
C GLY A 106 1.50 7.84 1.18
N PHE A 107 1.07 7.31 0.01
CA PHE A 107 1.96 7.05 -1.12
C PHE A 107 2.85 8.24 -1.48
N LEU A 108 2.34 9.47 -1.44
CA LEU A 108 3.13 10.66 -1.80
C LEU A 108 4.08 11.15 -0.69
N THR A 109 3.77 10.87 0.57
CA THR A 109 4.38 11.56 1.73
C THR A 109 5.19 10.64 2.63
N ASP A 110 4.90 9.35 2.64
CA ASP A 110 5.58 8.38 3.49
C ASP A 110 7.07 8.34 3.15
N SER A 111 7.91 8.18 4.18
CA SER A 111 9.32 7.93 3.94
C SER A 111 9.50 6.66 3.09
N PRO A 112 10.62 6.51 2.36
CA PRO A 112 10.89 5.27 1.63
C PRO A 112 10.75 4.01 2.49
N ALA A 113 11.19 4.08 3.75
CA ALA A 113 11.09 2.98 4.71
C ALA A 113 9.64 2.69 5.13
N ASP A 114 8.85 3.72 5.46
CA ASP A 114 7.45 3.55 5.86
C ASP A 114 6.60 3.01 4.71
N ALA A 115 6.82 3.52 3.49
CA ALA A 115 6.14 3.05 2.30
C ALA A 115 6.45 1.58 2.04
N LEU A 116 7.73 1.18 2.11
CA LEU A 116 8.14 -0.20 1.94
C LEU A 116 7.60 -1.11 3.04
N ASN A 117 7.69 -0.69 4.31
CA ASN A 117 7.19 -1.46 5.43
C ASN A 117 5.69 -1.78 5.27
N ARG A 118 4.87 -0.80 4.87
CA ARG A 118 3.44 -1.02 4.60
C ARG A 118 3.20 -2.12 3.57
N GLU A 119 3.94 -2.12 2.47
CA GLU A 119 3.78 -3.12 1.40
C GLU A 119 4.36 -4.51 1.79
N LEU A 120 5.30 -4.55 2.74
CA LEU A 120 5.85 -5.80 3.26
C LEU A 120 4.98 -6.46 4.33
N GLN A 121 4.13 -5.71 5.04
CA GLN A 121 3.27 -6.27 6.11
C GLN A 121 2.46 -7.50 5.67
N PRO A 122 1.78 -7.52 4.50
CA PRO A 122 1.05 -8.71 4.06
C PRO A 122 1.96 -9.91 3.79
N VAL A 123 3.15 -9.67 3.23
CA VAL A 123 4.13 -10.72 2.94
C VAL A 123 4.66 -11.33 4.23
N VAL A 124 5.02 -10.48 5.21
CA VAL A 124 5.46 -10.92 6.54
C VAL A 124 4.36 -11.75 7.20
N PHE A 125 3.13 -11.27 7.15
CA PHE A 125 1.98 -11.97 7.71
C PHE A 125 1.79 -13.36 7.06
N ASP A 126 1.83 -13.45 5.72
CA ASP A 126 1.70 -14.73 5.00
C ASP A 126 2.83 -15.70 5.37
N LEU A 127 4.05 -15.21 5.55
CA LEU A 127 5.19 -16.01 5.98
C LEU A 127 5.05 -16.49 7.43
N GLU A 128 4.55 -15.64 8.32
CA GLU A 128 4.26 -15.99 9.72
C GLU A 128 3.19 -17.08 9.80
N VAL A 129 2.08 -16.93 9.05
CA VAL A 129 1.02 -17.93 8.95
C VAL A 129 1.55 -19.27 8.42
N GLN A 130 2.44 -19.25 7.43
CA GLN A 130 3.02 -20.48 6.89
C GLN A 130 4.00 -21.15 7.86
N ALA A 131 4.76 -20.35 8.61
CA ALA A 131 5.71 -20.82 9.59
C ALA A 131 5.01 -21.44 10.80
N ASP A 132 4.09 -20.70 11.43
CA ASP A 132 3.40 -21.07 12.67
C ASP A 132 1.96 -20.50 12.70
N PRO A 133 0.99 -21.16 12.03
CA PRO A 133 -0.37 -20.66 11.92
C PRO A 133 -1.12 -20.64 13.26
N GLU A 134 -0.77 -21.54 14.19
CA GLU A 134 -1.40 -21.60 15.51
C GLU A 134 -1.02 -20.39 16.36
N LYS A 135 0.26 -20.01 16.36
CA LYS A 135 0.72 -18.79 17.02
C LYS A 135 0.09 -17.55 16.40
N THR A 136 0.04 -17.43 15.07
CA THR A 136 -0.58 -16.27 14.40
C THR A 136 -2.05 -16.13 14.76
N LEU A 137 -2.82 -17.23 14.80
CA LEU A 137 -4.22 -17.20 15.24
C LEU A 137 -4.37 -16.79 16.71
N ALA A 138 -3.45 -17.23 17.57
CA ALA A 138 -3.42 -16.81 18.98
C ALA A 138 -3.13 -15.31 19.12
N ASP A 139 -2.20 -14.78 18.33
CA ASP A 139 -1.84 -13.35 18.29
C ASP A 139 -3.01 -12.49 17.75
N LEU A 140 -3.80 -13.04 16.81
CA LEU A 140 -5.05 -12.44 16.33
C LEU A 140 -6.23 -12.57 17.32
N GLY A 141 -6.00 -13.12 18.52
CA GLY A 141 -7.02 -13.24 19.57
C GLY A 141 -8.04 -14.36 19.33
N VAL A 142 -7.83 -15.23 18.33
CA VAL A 142 -8.69 -16.39 18.06
C VAL A 142 -8.29 -17.53 19.01
N ARG A 143 -8.72 -17.42 20.27
CA ARG A 143 -8.29 -18.32 21.36
C ARG A 143 -9.15 -19.58 21.57
N SER A 144 -10.03 -20.00 20.67
CA SER A 144 -10.97 -21.08 21.01
C SER A 144 -11.46 -21.98 19.87
N ILE A 145 -10.54 -22.53 19.06
CA ILE A 145 -10.82 -23.74 18.26
C ILE A 145 -9.87 -24.90 18.63
N SER A 146 -8.66 -24.59 19.07
CA SER A 146 -7.63 -25.56 19.51
C SER A 146 -8.06 -26.44 20.70
N GLY A 147 -9.06 -26.03 21.47
CA GLY A 147 -9.64 -26.86 22.55
C GLY A 147 -10.76 -27.82 22.14
N ARG A 148 -11.27 -27.76 20.89
CA ARG A 148 -12.46 -28.54 20.46
C ARG A 148 -12.26 -29.41 19.23
N SER A 149 -11.16 -29.29 18.50
CA SER A 149 -10.92 -30.12 17.32
C SER A 149 -9.57 -30.84 17.44
N PRO A 150 -9.53 -32.08 17.96
CA PRO A 150 -8.31 -32.86 17.91
C PRO A 150 -8.07 -33.23 16.43
N MET A 151 -6.90 -32.85 15.89
CA MET A 151 -6.46 -33.08 14.50
C MET A 151 -7.12 -32.21 13.40
N MET A 152 -6.84 -30.90 13.39
CA MET A 152 -6.87 -30.14 12.13
C MET A 152 -5.48 -30.20 11.47
N GLU A 153 -5.43 -30.60 10.19
CA GLU A 153 -4.21 -30.56 9.38
C GLU A 153 -3.68 -29.13 9.24
N LYS A 154 -2.35 -28.96 9.12
CA LYS A 154 -1.68 -27.64 8.98
C LYS A 154 -2.30 -26.79 7.86
N GLN A 155 -2.72 -27.41 6.76
CA GLN A 155 -3.38 -26.73 5.64
C GLN A 155 -4.68 -26.02 6.07
N ASN A 156 -5.45 -26.65 6.95
CA ASN A 156 -6.70 -26.10 7.45
C ASN A 156 -6.47 -24.94 8.41
N TRP A 157 -5.38 -24.98 9.19
CA TRP A 157 -4.97 -23.87 10.05
C TRP A 157 -4.52 -22.64 9.25
N VAL A 158 -3.76 -22.85 8.17
CA VAL A 158 -3.37 -21.77 7.25
C VAL A 158 -4.60 -21.11 6.64
N ALA A 159 -5.55 -21.90 6.12
CA ALA A 159 -6.78 -21.38 5.53
C ALA A 159 -7.63 -20.58 6.54
N LEU A 160 -7.75 -21.07 7.78
CA LEU A 160 -8.44 -20.35 8.85
C LEU A 160 -7.75 -19.04 9.22
N ALA A 161 -6.42 -19.04 9.36
CA ALA A 161 -5.64 -17.84 9.65
C ALA A 161 -5.81 -16.77 8.55
N GLN A 162 -5.76 -17.18 7.29
CA GLN A 162 -6.00 -16.31 6.14
C GLN A 162 -7.42 -15.73 6.14
N MET A 163 -8.44 -16.54 6.45
CA MET A 163 -9.83 -16.07 6.53
C MET A 163 -10.03 -15.07 7.68
N VAL A 164 -9.47 -15.33 8.86
CA VAL A 164 -9.56 -14.40 10.00
C VAL A 164 -8.87 -13.08 9.67
N ALA A 165 -7.71 -13.14 9.01
CA ALA A 165 -6.98 -11.95 8.59
C ALA A 165 -7.75 -11.12 7.56
N SER A 166 -8.37 -11.77 6.56
CA SER A 166 -9.18 -11.06 5.56
C SER A 166 -10.38 -10.38 6.22
N MET A 167 -11.05 -11.04 7.17
CA MET A 167 -12.14 -10.46 7.93
C MET A 167 -11.69 -9.27 8.80
N ALA A 168 -10.52 -9.36 9.44
CA ALA A 168 -9.96 -8.26 10.23
C ALA A 168 -9.65 -7.02 9.36
N GLU A 169 -9.16 -7.23 8.14
CA GLU A 169 -8.89 -6.14 7.19
C GLU A 169 -10.17 -5.49 6.66
N GLU A 170 -11.18 -6.29 6.32
CA GLU A 170 -12.49 -5.79 5.93
C GLU A 170 -13.13 -4.93 7.03
N LEU A 171 -13.04 -5.37 8.29
CA LEU A 171 -13.53 -4.62 9.44
C LEU A 171 -12.78 -3.28 9.63
N ARG A 172 -11.46 -3.25 9.45
CA ARG A 172 -10.69 -1.99 9.47
C ARG A 172 -11.13 -1.02 8.37
N SER A 173 -11.34 -1.53 7.16
CA SER A 173 -11.84 -0.74 6.03
C SER A 173 -13.23 -0.16 6.29
N VAL A 174 -14.14 -0.96 6.86
CA VAL A 174 -15.49 -0.51 7.26
C VAL A 174 -15.41 0.56 8.35
N ASN A 175 -14.60 0.36 9.39
CA ASN A 175 -14.46 1.35 10.46
C ASN A 175 -13.95 2.70 9.92
N THR A 176 -12.95 2.65 9.03
CA THR A 176 -12.41 3.84 8.36
C THR A 176 -13.46 4.56 7.50
N LYS A 177 -14.37 3.83 6.85
CA LYS A 177 -15.50 4.42 6.11
C LYS A 177 -16.52 5.06 7.06
N LEU A 178 -16.79 4.42 8.19
CA LEU A 178 -17.72 4.92 9.20
C LEU A 178 -17.23 6.23 9.81
N ASP A 179 -15.93 6.29 10.17
CA ASP A 179 -15.28 7.51 10.69
C ASP A 179 -15.36 8.68 9.70
N ARG A 180 -15.28 8.39 8.39
CA ARG A 180 -15.42 9.40 7.34
C ARG A 180 -16.85 9.94 7.21
N LEU A 181 -17.86 9.09 7.40
CA LEU A 181 -19.26 9.52 7.38
C LEU A 181 -19.56 10.41 8.58
N GLN A 182 -19.13 10.01 9.78
CA GLN A 182 -19.33 10.78 11.01
C GLN A 182 -18.62 12.14 10.99
N ASN A 183 -17.43 12.22 10.39
CA ASN A 183 -16.71 13.48 10.24
C ASN A 183 -17.25 14.38 9.09
N SER A 184 -18.09 13.85 8.20
CA SER A 184 -18.72 14.63 7.12
C SER A 184 -20.03 15.29 7.52
N GLU A 185 -20.67 14.83 8.61
CA GLU A 185 -21.93 15.38 9.13
C GLU A 185 -21.75 16.52 10.15
N GLY A 186 -20.53 16.74 10.66
CA GLY A 186 -20.22 17.78 11.65
C GLY A 186 -19.86 19.17 11.11
N GLY A 187 -19.93 19.37 9.78
CA GLY A 187 -19.59 20.63 9.11
C GLY A 187 -20.78 21.25 8.39
N ARG A 188 -21.74 21.81 9.13
CA ARG A 188 -22.71 22.78 8.63
C ARG A 188 -22.85 23.94 9.61
#